data_AF-A0A453L277-F1
#
_entry.id   AF-A0A453L277-F1
#
_cell.length_a   1.000
_cell.length_b   1.000
_cell.length_c   1.000
_cell.angle_alpha   90.00
_cell.angle_beta   90.00
_cell.angle_gamma   90.00
#
_symmetry.space_group_name_H-M   'P 1'
#
loop_
_entity.id
_entity.type
_entity.pdbx_description
1 polymer ?
#
loop_
_entity_poly.entity_id
_entity_poly.type
_entity_poly.pdbx_seq_one_letter_code
_entity_poly.pdbx_strand_id
1 'polypeptide(L)'
;TGYPYDGWSIEQLASESSLAMIDIVSFQKQDYPGYRPKRGNGSKSNNTFPLGDCNTYKFVAKHNVAQEEHACYCDMCQDKYVSRYFDYASSLGTFGVGNGGHLAY
;
A
#
# COMPACT_ATOMS: atom_id res chain seq x y z
N THR A 1 -16.87 -6.67 6.67
CA THR A 1 -16.13 -7.90 7.02
C THR A 1 -17.05 -8.81 7.82
N GLY A 2 -16.72 -10.10 7.92
CA GLY A 2 -17.56 -11.08 8.62
C GLY A 2 -16.71 -12.12 9.33
N TYR A 3 -17.27 -12.81 10.34
CA TYR A 3 -16.62 -13.93 11.02
C TYR A 3 -16.16 -14.99 10.00
N PRO A 4 -14.92 -15.52 10.10
CA PRO A 4 -13.95 -15.39 11.20
C PRO A 4 -12.99 -14.19 11.10
N TYR A 5 -13.03 -13.45 9.99
CA TYR A 5 -12.03 -12.42 9.68
C TYR A 5 -12.15 -11.18 10.56
N ASP A 6 -13.34 -10.91 11.13
CA ASP A 6 -13.52 -9.83 12.10
C ASP A 6 -12.68 -10.03 13.38
N GLY A 7 -12.30 -11.27 13.69
CA GLY A 7 -11.40 -11.58 14.80
C GLY A 7 -9.92 -11.36 14.48
N TRP A 8 -9.58 -11.05 13.23
CA TRP A 8 -8.20 -10.75 12.86
C TRP A 8 -7.95 -9.28 13.19
N SER A 9 -7.14 -9.04 14.23
CA SER A 9 -6.75 -7.70 14.65
C SER A 9 -5.77 -7.09 13.63
N ILE A 10 -6.28 -6.74 12.43
CA ILE A 10 -5.46 -6.35 11.25
C ILE A 10 -4.56 -5.15 11.58
N GLU A 11 -5.07 -4.18 12.32
CA GLU A 11 -4.29 -3.01 12.76
C GLU A 11 -3.12 -3.41 13.68
N GLN A 12 -3.37 -4.31 14.63
CA GLN A 12 -2.32 -4.82 15.52
C GLN A 12 -1.27 -5.61 14.74
N LEU A 13 -1.69 -6.51 13.85
CA LEU A 13 -0.79 -7.31 13.01
C LEU A 13 0.09 -6.43 12.12
N ALA A 14 -0.49 -5.37 11.56
CA ALA A 14 0.26 -4.37 10.81
C ALA A 14 1.30 -3.69 11.70
N SER A 15 0.88 -3.23 12.90
CA SER A 15 1.76 -2.57 13.86
C SER A 15 2.96 -3.43 14.27
N GLU A 16 2.73 -4.71 14.57
CA GLU A 16 3.75 -5.71 14.89
C GLU A 16 4.72 -5.96 13.72
N SER A 17 4.23 -5.74 12.49
CA SER A 17 5.01 -5.88 11.25
C SER A 17 5.70 -4.58 10.79
N SER A 18 5.84 -3.57 11.67
CA SER A 18 6.38 -2.25 11.31
C SER A 18 5.59 -1.55 10.18
N LEU A 19 4.29 -1.81 10.08
CA LEU A 19 3.36 -1.09 9.23
C LEU A 19 2.41 -0.28 10.09
N ALA A 20 1.92 0.84 9.60
CA ALA A 20 0.72 1.43 10.19
C ALA A 20 -0.35 1.70 9.15
N MET A 21 -1.59 1.56 9.63
CA MET A 21 -2.79 1.67 8.83
C MET A 21 -3.12 3.15 8.66
N ILE A 22 -3.23 3.60 7.41
CA ILE A 22 -3.59 5.00 7.10
C ILE A 22 -5.04 5.16 6.71
N ASP A 23 -5.68 4.09 6.25
CA ASP A 23 -7.03 4.16 5.71
C ASP A 23 -7.69 2.78 5.62
N ILE A 24 -9.02 2.77 5.71
CA ILE A 24 -9.88 1.62 5.44
C ILE A 24 -11.01 2.11 4.55
N VAL A 25 -11.06 1.62 3.31
CA VAL A 25 -12.10 2.01 2.34
C VAL A 25 -12.89 0.80 1.87
N SER A 26 -14.17 1.01 1.53
CA SER A 26 -14.98 -0.03 0.90
C SER A 26 -14.32 -0.51 -0.39
N PHE A 27 -14.19 -1.82 -0.55
CA PHE A 27 -13.57 -2.39 -1.74
C PHE A 27 -14.39 -2.09 -2.99
N GLN A 28 -13.74 -1.55 -4.02
CA GLN A 28 -14.30 -1.41 -5.36
C GLN A 28 -13.48 -2.25 -6.33
N LYS A 29 -14.14 -3.13 -7.08
CA LYS A 29 -13.45 -4.01 -8.06
C LYS A 29 -12.77 -3.19 -9.17
N GLN A 30 -13.31 -2.02 -9.48
CA GLN A 30 -12.85 -1.10 -10.52
C GLN A 30 -11.43 -0.57 -10.23
N ASP A 31 -11.06 -0.46 -8.95
CA ASP A 31 -9.74 -0.01 -8.51
C ASP A 31 -8.65 -1.06 -8.79
N TYR A 32 -9.03 -2.30 -9.12
CA TYR A 32 -8.12 -3.43 -9.36
C TYR A 32 -8.39 -4.10 -10.71
N PRO A 33 -7.97 -3.49 -11.83
CA PRO A 33 -8.11 -4.08 -13.16
C PRO A 33 -7.50 -5.50 -13.21
N GLY A 34 -8.26 -6.47 -13.72
CA GLY A 34 -7.83 -7.86 -13.80
C GLY A 34 -8.10 -8.70 -12.54
N TYR A 35 -8.57 -8.09 -11.44
CA TYR A 35 -8.92 -8.85 -10.23
C TYR A 35 -10.07 -9.85 -10.51
N ARG A 36 -9.75 -11.12 -10.33
CA ARG A 36 -10.67 -12.26 -10.47
C ARG A 36 -10.53 -13.15 -9.23
N PRO A 37 -11.50 -13.11 -8.28
CA PRO A 37 -11.39 -13.88 -7.06
C PRO A 37 -11.35 -15.38 -7.38
N LYS A 38 -10.40 -16.10 -6.78
CA LYS A 38 -10.23 -17.55 -6.90
C LYS A 38 -10.34 -18.20 -5.53
N ARG A 39 -10.83 -19.44 -5.50
CA ARG A 39 -10.96 -20.19 -4.24
C ARG A 39 -9.59 -20.77 -3.87
N GLY A 40 -9.24 -20.69 -2.59
CA GLY A 40 -7.92 -21.15 -2.11
C GLY A 40 -7.67 -22.66 -2.27
N ASN A 41 -8.72 -23.49 -2.38
CA ASN A 41 -8.59 -24.94 -2.53
C ASN A 41 -9.84 -25.56 -3.21
N GLY A 42 -9.72 -26.83 -3.64
CA GLY A 42 -10.80 -27.68 -4.15
C GLY A 42 -10.84 -27.79 -5.68
N SER A 43 -11.69 -28.69 -6.18
CA SER A 43 -11.87 -28.95 -7.63
C SER A 43 -12.37 -27.74 -8.42
N LYS A 44 -12.89 -26.72 -7.72
CA LYS A 44 -13.38 -25.45 -8.28
C LYS A 44 -12.47 -24.26 -7.95
N SER A 45 -11.19 -24.49 -7.65
CA SER A 45 -10.23 -23.44 -7.25
C SER A 45 -10.16 -22.27 -8.25
N ASN A 46 -10.23 -22.57 -9.55
CA ASN A 46 -10.23 -21.57 -10.62
C ASN A 46 -11.58 -20.86 -10.83
N ASN A 47 -12.65 -21.29 -10.18
CA ASN A 47 -13.96 -20.64 -10.32
C ASN A 47 -14.05 -19.41 -9.42
N THR A 48 -14.73 -18.38 -9.93
CA THR A 48 -15.05 -17.19 -9.15
C THR A 48 -16.11 -17.48 -8.08
N PHE A 49 -16.21 -16.58 -7.10
CA PHE A 49 -17.22 -16.59 -6.06
C PHE A 49 -17.75 -15.17 -5.82
N PRO A 50 -18.99 -15.01 -5.31
CA PRO A 50 -19.53 -13.69 -5.01
C PRO A 50 -18.72 -13.03 -3.88
N LEU A 51 -18.35 -11.77 -4.08
CA LEU A 51 -17.78 -10.96 -3.01
C LEU A 51 -18.92 -10.44 -2.14
N GLY A 52 -18.82 -10.61 -0.82
CA GLY A 52 -19.65 -9.89 0.14
C GLY A 52 -19.04 -8.53 0.50
N ASP A 53 -19.53 -7.93 1.58
CA ASP A 53 -19.02 -6.66 2.09
C ASP A 53 -17.55 -6.78 2.53
N CYS A 54 -16.67 -6.15 1.77
CA CYS A 54 -15.23 -6.19 1.97
C CYS A 54 -14.60 -4.79 1.88
N ASN A 55 -13.45 -4.64 2.55
CA ASN A 55 -12.70 -3.40 2.64
C ASN A 55 -11.29 -3.60 2.08
N THR A 56 -10.72 -2.51 1.58
CA THR A 56 -9.28 -2.37 1.31
C THR A 56 -8.65 -1.68 2.50
N TYR A 57 -7.61 -2.30 3.07
CA TYR A 57 -6.77 -1.71 4.10
C TYR A 57 -5.52 -1.12 3.45
N LYS A 58 -5.21 0.14 3.74
CA LYS A 58 -4.01 0.80 3.20
C LYS A 58 -3.00 0.95 4.32
N PHE A 59 -1.78 0.53 4.02
CA PHE A 59 -0.66 0.57 4.95
C PHE A 59 0.52 1.30 4.35
N VAL A 60 1.39 1.69 5.24
CA VAL A 60 2.63 2.39 4.94
C VAL A 60 3.67 1.92 5.96
N ALA A 61 4.93 1.87 5.55
CA ALA A 61 6.00 1.43 6.41
C ALA A 61 6.23 2.45 7.54
N LYS A 62 6.33 1.96 8.78
CA LYS A 62 6.87 2.76 9.87
C LYS A 62 8.37 2.89 9.63
N HIS A 63 8.83 4.09 9.39
CA HIS A 63 10.26 4.35 9.41
C HIS A 63 10.75 4.17 10.85
N ASN A 64 11.49 3.09 11.12
CA ASN A 64 12.26 2.94 12.36
C ASN A 64 13.51 3.82 12.26
N VAL A 65 13.33 5.13 12.15
CA VAL A 65 14.43 6.06 12.32
C VAL A 65 14.60 6.17 13.83
N ALA A 66 15.66 5.55 14.35
CA ALA A 66 16.16 5.89 15.68
C ALA A 66 16.17 7.42 15.78
N GLN A 67 15.53 7.97 16.80
CA GLN A 67 15.32 9.40 17.01
C GLN A 67 16.55 10.24 16.64
N GLU A 68 16.65 10.68 15.39
CA GLU A 68 17.53 11.75 14.96
C GLU A 68 16.64 12.67 14.12
N GLU A 69 16.48 13.90 14.61
CA GLU A 69 15.72 14.96 13.93
C GLU A 69 16.33 15.22 12.55
N HIS A 70 15.83 14.56 11.51
CA HIS A 70 16.25 14.81 10.14
C HIS A 70 15.15 15.54 9.39
N ALA A 71 15.37 16.85 9.20
CA ALA A 71 14.61 17.64 8.25
C ALA A 71 14.74 17.04 6.85
N CYS A 72 13.63 16.70 6.20
CA CYS A 72 13.62 16.45 4.76
C CYS A 72 14.02 17.74 4.03
N TYR A 73 14.93 17.58 3.09
CA TYR A 73 15.41 18.64 2.22
C TYR A 73 14.84 18.38 0.82
N CYS A 74 14.03 19.31 0.30
CA CYS A 74 13.65 19.25 -1.10
C CYS A 74 14.88 19.63 -1.95
N ASP A 75 15.59 18.66 -2.55
CA ASP A 75 16.74 18.96 -3.44
C ASP A 75 16.34 19.85 -4.64
N MET A 76 15.05 19.84 -5.03
CA MET A 76 14.55 20.69 -6.11
C MET A 76 14.26 22.14 -5.68
N CYS A 77 14.04 22.39 -4.39
CA CYS A 77 13.53 23.67 -3.87
C CYS A 77 14.45 24.32 -2.82
N GLN A 78 15.35 23.55 -2.21
CA GLN A 78 16.18 23.89 -1.05
C GLN A 78 15.43 24.41 0.20
N ASP A 79 14.10 24.30 0.21
CA ASP A 79 13.28 24.71 1.36
C ASP A 79 13.25 23.64 2.45
N LYS A 80 13.39 24.09 3.71
CA LYS A 80 13.19 23.26 4.90
C LYS A 80 11.72 23.30 5.29
N TYR A 81 11.02 22.17 5.21
CA TYR A 81 9.64 22.07 5.69
C TYR A 81 9.52 21.06 6.84
N VAL A 82 8.79 21.44 7.88
CA VAL A 82 8.44 20.55 9.00
C VAL A 82 7.09 19.90 8.69
N SER A 83 7.12 18.71 8.08
CA SER A 83 5.92 17.91 7.83
C SER A 83 5.47 17.17 9.09
N ARG A 84 4.26 17.40 9.59
CA ARG A 84 3.67 16.53 10.63
C ARG A 84 3.38 15.09 10.14
N TYR A 85 3.77 14.79 8.90
CA TYR A 85 3.62 13.53 8.17
C TYR A 85 5.00 12.87 7.90
N PHE A 86 5.97 13.07 8.79
CA PHE A 86 7.36 12.66 8.57
C PHE A 86 7.61 11.13 8.56
N ASP A 87 6.64 10.30 8.92
CA ASP A 87 6.82 8.84 8.85
C ASP A 87 6.34 8.20 7.53
N TYR A 88 5.80 8.96 6.56
CA TYR A 88 5.11 8.35 5.39
C TYR A 88 5.41 8.89 4.00
N ALA A 89 6.32 9.85 3.85
CA ALA A 89 6.67 10.39 2.55
C ALA A 89 8.12 10.07 2.19
N SER A 90 8.40 8.80 1.86
CA SER A 90 9.65 8.42 1.17
C SER A 90 9.46 7.11 0.40
N SER A 91 8.64 7.11 -0.65
CA SER A 91 8.72 6.05 -1.67
C SER A 91 8.36 6.46 -3.10
N LEU A 92 8.05 7.73 -3.38
CA LEU A 92 7.87 8.20 -4.76
C LEU A 92 8.99 9.15 -5.15
N GLY A 93 10.13 8.55 -5.47
CA GLY A 93 11.31 9.27 -5.95
C GLY A 93 12.28 8.35 -6.66
N THR A 94 12.00 7.97 -7.91
CA THR A 94 13.07 7.79 -8.90
C THR A 94 12.56 8.07 -10.32
N PHE A 95 13.26 8.98 -10.98
CA PHE A 95 13.12 9.44 -12.36
C PHE A 95 13.64 8.43 -13.39
N GLY A 96 13.14 8.56 -14.63
CA GLY A 96 13.74 7.96 -15.82
C GLY A 96 13.13 8.49 -17.11
N VAL A 97 13.25 9.79 -17.38
CA VAL A 97 13.07 10.35 -18.73
C VAL A 97 14.32 10.00 -19.54
N GLY A 98 14.21 9.03 -20.44
CA GLY A 98 15.20 8.73 -21.47
C GLY A 98 14.63 9.06 -22.84
N ASN A 99 15.14 10.12 -23.47
CA ASN A 99 14.89 10.43 -24.87
C ASN A 99 15.79 9.56 -25.77
N GLY A 100 15.19 8.90 -26.78
CA GLY A 100 15.84 8.52 -28.04
C GLY A 100 16.40 7.09 -28.15
N GLY A 101 15.87 6.31 -29.10
CA GLY A 101 16.57 5.12 -29.63
C GLY A 101 15.70 3.97 -30.15
N HIS A 102 15.30 4.07 -31.41
CA HIS A 102 15.10 3.03 -32.44
C HIS A 102 15.17 1.51 -32.07
N LEU A 103 14.12 0.77 -32.49
CA LEU A 103 14.03 -0.65 -32.92
C LEU A 103 14.45 -1.79 -31.97
N ALA A 104 13.55 -2.75 -31.72
CA ALA A 104 13.34 -3.96 -32.54
C ALA A 104 12.80 -5.14 -31.69
N TYR A 105 11.88 -5.88 -32.31
CA TYR A 105 11.27 -7.19 -31.98
C TYR A 105 10.30 -7.24 -30.78
#